data_AF-A0A914J9Q5-F1
#
_entry.id   AF-A0A914J9Q5-F1
#
_cell.length_a   1.000
_cell.length_b   1.000
_cell.length_c   1.000
_cell.angle_alpha   90.00
_cell.angle_beta   90.00
_cell.angle_gamma   90.00
#
_symmetry.space_group_name_H-M   'P 1'
#
loop_
_entity.id
_entity.type
_entity.pdbx_description
1 polymer ?
#
loop_
_entity_poly.entity_id
_entity_poly.type
_entity_poly.pdbx_seq_one_letter_code
_entity_poly.pdbx_strand_id
1 'polypeptide(L)'
;MICRAQGAPVVIEPLKCLPVNLVFVLDNSQSIDPYGYNTSVRAFVKKIALAYPMKGEITEPSSRIGVVQFANFANASYPLIERTRQEFLNSVDAGIYYINEGITNISLGLDTALSEFQRQGIAAHDNVMVILMTDGISTLDIEQTKPAADRVQAYTKFFAGVGINGINGNDIAANITNLEILLGSTNLAFRNIQQAENEATGIWQQTRVIYPCPVPACKGVIFIGEMTEVIAQQKKEIILNATKRIAAYLNSNPGSMTTTDQLLFSIATYGNGTLQPIKLQTFSDFNNDLDYLINDVAANNQPNAGQTNTSSILDNLYNVVTTNQLNNYLVLFMGETEKILDIQLTEATVKKVASTPAQVFVLDMTVGFWTNDYLFKELVRNDLNNIHNYTSGEAAADLANYYTNLSNRFAQIWDKMTCSEP
;
A
#
# COMPACT_ATOMS: atom_id res chain seq x y z
N MET A 1 16.84 38.44 -0.60
CA MET A 1 17.13 37.86 -1.93
C MET A 1 15.97 36.93 -2.24
N ILE A 2 15.12 37.30 -3.21
CA ILE A 2 13.84 36.65 -3.54
C ILE A 2 14.11 35.69 -4.70
N CYS A 3 13.88 34.39 -4.52
CA CYS A 3 13.87 33.45 -5.64
C CYS A 3 12.46 33.38 -6.25
N ARG A 4 12.31 33.98 -7.44
CA ARG A 4 11.25 33.65 -8.40
C ARG A 4 11.61 32.32 -9.05
N ALA A 5 10.67 31.37 -9.13
CA ALA A 5 10.74 30.25 -10.06
C ALA A 5 9.62 30.40 -11.09
N GLN A 6 10.01 30.56 -12.35
CA GLN A 6 9.17 30.57 -13.54
C GLN A 6 8.60 29.17 -13.80
N GLY A 7 7.41 29.12 -14.40
CA GLY A 7 6.66 27.90 -14.67
C GLY A 7 7.40 26.93 -15.60
N ALA A 8 8.02 25.92 -14.99
CA ALA A 8 8.22 24.62 -15.63
C ALA A 8 6.97 23.76 -15.37
N PRO A 9 6.48 22.98 -16.36
CA PRO A 9 5.47 21.97 -16.08
C PRO A 9 6.01 21.03 -15.01
N VAL A 10 5.26 20.86 -13.92
CA VAL A 10 5.55 19.85 -12.90
C VAL A 10 5.43 18.50 -13.58
N VAL A 11 6.57 17.95 -13.99
CA VAL A 11 6.66 16.52 -14.27
C VAL A 11 6.45 15.85 -12.92
N ILE A 12 5.27 15.26 -12.71
CA ILE A 12 5.02 14.42 -11.54
C ILE A 12 5.92 13.20 -11.72
N GLU A 13 7.14 13.26 -11.18
CA GLU A 13 7.98 12.06 -11.08
C GLU A 13 7.20 11.02 -10.26
N PRO A 14 7.14 9.76 -10.71
CA PRO A 14 6.46 8.72 -9.95
C PRO A 14 7.12 8.61 -8.57
N LEU A 15 6.30 8.64 -7.51
CA LEU A 15 6.71 8.45 -6.11
C LEU A 15 7.75 7.32 -6.02
N LYS A 16 9.01 7.65 -5.74
CA LYS A 16 10.09 6.67 -5.55
C LYS A 16 9.94 6.08 -4.14
N CYS A 17 9.74 4.76 -4.09
CA CYS A 17 9.38 4.00 -2.88
C CYS A 17 10.53 3.94 -1.86
N LEU A 18 10.30 3.37 -0.69
CA LEU A 18 11.38 2.99 0.23
C LEU A 18 12.47 2.18 -0.49
N PRO A 19 13.73 2.26 -0.05
CA PRO A 19 14.80 1.39 -0.54
C PRO A 19 14.38 -0.08 -0.47
N VAL A 20 14.65 -0.82 -1.54
CA VAL A 20 14.35 -2.25 -1.64
C VAL A 20 15.64 -3.06 -1.72
N ASN A 21 15.62 -4.25 -1.12
CA ASN A 21 16.60 -5.29 -1.38
C ASN A 21 15.93 -6.32 -2.31
N LEU A 22 16.17 -6.20 -3.62
CA LEU A 22 15.48 -6.99 -4.65
C LEU A 22 16.45 -7.92 -5.38
N VAL A 23 16.11 -9.20 -5.47
CA VAL A 23 16.80 -10.14 -6.36
C VAL A 23 15.85 -10.68 -7.42
N PHE A 24 16.22 -10.52 -8.69
CA PHE A 24 15.60 -11.25 -9.79
C PHE A 24 16.21 -12.63 -9.91
N VAL A 25 15.37 -13.65 -10.09
CA VAL A 25 15.79 -15.03 -10.31
C VAL A 25 15.31 -15.42 -11.70
N LEU A 26 16.22 -15.37 -12.67
CA LEU A 26 15.93 -15.48 -14.09
C LEU A 26 16.30 -16.86 -14.59
N ASP A 27 15.31 -17.59 -15.10
CA ASP A 27 15.52 -18.84 -15.79
C ASP A 27 16.26 -18.59 -17.11
N ASN A 28 17.27 -19.40 -17.39
CA ASN A 28 18.09 -19.35 -18.58
C ASN A 28 18.17 -20.73 -19.27
N SER A 29 17.19 -21.58 -18.96
CA SER A 29 17.10 -22.95 -19.48
C SER A 29 16.87 -22.99 -20.99
N GLN A 30 17.24 -24.11 -21.62
CA GLN A 30 17.15 -24.30 -23.07
C GLN A 30 15.72 -24.14 -23.63
N SER A 31 14.69 -24.28 -22.80
CA SER A 31 13.29 -24.21 -23.23
C SER A 31 12.80 -22.78 -23.52
N ILE A 32 13.54 -21.74 -23.10
CA ILE A 32 13.12 -20.34 -23.22
C ILE A 32 13.32 -19.81 -24.64
N ASP A 33 12.37 -19.00 -25.14
CA ASP A 33 12.56 -18.26 -26.39
C ASP A 33 13.69 -17.20 -26.24
N PRO A 34 14.82 -17.35 -26.95
CA PRO A 34 15.96 -16.43 -26.84
C PRO A 34 15.62 -14.99 -27.23
N TYR A 35 14.68 -14.80 -28.17
CA TYR A 35 14.29 -13.48 -28.65
C TYR A 35 13.44 -12.75 -27.60
N GLY A 36 12.45 -13.45 -27.05
CA GLY A 36 11.65 -12.98 -25.93
C GLY A 36 12.49 -12.68 -24.69
N TYR A 37 13.47 -13.52 -24.37
CA TYR A 37 14.35 -13.33 -23.20
C TYR A 37 15.16 -12.04 -23.30
N ASN A 38 15.91 -11.86 -24.39
CA ASN A 38 16.80 -10.71 -24.54
C ASN A 38 16.07 -9.37 -24.66
N THR A 39 14.82 -9.36 -25.13
CA THR A 39 14.05 -8.12 -25.27
C THR A 39 13.15 -7.86 -24.07
N SER A 40 12.30 -8.82 -23.71
CA SER A 40 11.22 -8.60 -22.74
C SER A 40 11.69 -8.77 -21.30
N VAL A 41 12.51 -9.78 -20.97
CA VAL A 41 13.03 -9.97 -19.61
C VAL A 41 13.93 -8.81 -19.20
N ARG A 42 14.84 -8.41 -20.10
CA ARG A 42 15.68 -7.22 -19.88
C ARG A 42 14.88 -5.96 -19.65
N ALA A 43 13.92 -5.68 -20.54
CA ALA A 43 13.07 -4.50 -20.44
C ALA A 43 12.30 -4.49 -19.11
N PHE A 44 11.77 -5.65 -18.71
CA PHE A 44 11.06 -5.82 -17.45
C PHE A 44 11.95 -5.56 -16.23
N VAL A 45 13.13 -6.20 -16.14
CA VAL A 45 14.09 -5.97 -15.04
C VAL A 45 14.46 -4.49 -14.92
N LYS A 46 14.74 -3.82 -16.03
CA LYS A 46 14.99 -2.37 -16.05
C LYS A 46 13.78 -1.60 -15.56
N LYS A 47 12.58 -1.89 -16.08
CA LYS A 47 11.34 -1.22 -15.71
C LYS A 47 11.07 -1.32 -14.21
N ILE A 48 11.25 -2.51 -13.62
CA ILE A 48 11.14 -2.71 -12.17
C ILE A 48 12.17 -1.90 -11.40
N ALA A 49 13.44 -1.96 -11.79
CA ALA A 49 14.49 -1.16 -11.15
C ALA A 49 14.20 0.35 -11.24
N LEU A 50 13.53 0.82 -12.30
CA LEU A 50 13.23 2.24 -12.46
C LEU A 50 12.28 2.79 -11.38
N ALA A 51 11.50 1.94 -10.71
CA ALA A 51 10.52 2.36 -9.71
C ALA A 51 11.10 2.60 -8.32
N TYR A 52 12.33 2.16 -8.06
CA TYR A 52 12.96 2.28 -6.74
C TYR A 52 14.07 3.33 -6.74
N PRO A 53 14.34 3.98 -5.59
CA PRO A 53 15.43 4.94 -5.48
C PRO A 53 16.78 4.20 -5.48
N MET A 54 17.66 4.63 -6.37
CA MET A 54 19.02 4.08 -6.51
C MET A 54 20.04 4.95 -5.76
N LYS A 55 21.28 4.46 -5.65
CA LYS A 55 22.37 5.21 -5.02
C LYS A 55 22.52 6.60 -5.63
N GLY A 56 22.58 7.62 -4.77
CA GLY A 56 22.70 9.02 -5.17
C GLY A 56 21.38 9.72 -5.53
N GLU A 57 20.24 9.03 -5.47
CA GLU A 57 18.92 9.64 -5.69
C GLU A 57 18.22 10.06 -4.38
N ILE A 58 18.66 9.51 -3.25
CA ILE A 58 18.17 9.80 -1.90
C ILE A 58 19.35 9.82 -0.93
N THR A 59 19.18 10.45 0.24
CA THR A 59 20.08 10.26 1.39
C THR A 59 19.96 8.81 1.86
N GLU A 60 21.09 8.10 1.97
CA GLU A 60 21.14 6.67 2.30
C GLU A 60 20.18 6.26 3.45
N PRO A 61 19.65 5.03 3.44
CA PRO A 61 20.02 3.90 2.56
C PRO A 61 19.38 3.96 1.17
N SER A 62 20.07 3.42 0.15
CA SER A 62 19.58 3.26 -1.23
C SER A 62 19.24 1.81 -1.57
N SER A 63 18.52 1.58 -2.67
CA SER A 63 18.11 0.22 -3.05
C SER A 63 19.30 -0.64 -3.49
N ARG A 64 19.25 -1.92 -3.15
CA ARG A 64 20.14 -2.96 -3.66
C ARG A 64 19.36 -3.84 -4.61
N ILE A 65 19.81 -3.94 -5.86
CA ILE A 65 19.19 -4.82 -6.85
C ILE A 65 20.24 -5.80 -7.38
N GLY A 66 19.94 -7.08 -7.24
CA GLY A 66 20.72 -8.21 -7.73
C GLY A 66 19.96 -9.02 -8.78
N VAL A 67 20.70 -9.83 -9.52
CA VAL A 67 20.17 -10.76 -10.52
C VAL A 67 20.91 -12.08 -10.42
N VAL A 68 20.15 -13.14 -10.23
CA VAL A 68 20.58 -14.53 -10.34
C VAL A 68 20.04 -15.06 -11.66
N GLN A 69 20.92 -15.62 -12.49
CA GLN A 69 20.53 -16.40 -13.67
C GLN A 69 20.72 -17.89 -13.33
N PHE A 70 19.75 -18.73 -13.64
CA PHE A 70 19.80 -20.15 -13.32
C PHE A 70 19.35 -21.04 -14.49
N ALA A 71 19.96 -22.22 -14.55
CA ALA A 71 19.56 -23.34 -15.39
C ALA A 71 19.99 -24.62 -14.65
N ASN A 72 20.94 -25.40 -15.19
CA ASN A 72 21.56 -26.53 -14.50
C ASN A 72 22.52 -26.09 -13.38
N PHE A 73 22.98 -24.84 -13.42
CA PHE A 73 23.67 -24.15 -12.34
C PHE A 73 23.03 -22.78 -12.12
N ALA A 74 23.30 -22.14 -10.98
CA ALA A 74 22.86 -20.77 -10.73
C ALA A 74 24.06 -19.87 -10.44
N ASN A 75 24.01 -18.65 -10.98
CA ASN A 75 25.04 -17.64 -10.77
C ASN A 75 24.40 -16.29 -10.47
N ALA A 76 24.89 -15.61 -9.42
CA ALA A 76 24.62 -14.21 -9.15
C ALA A 76 25.33 -13.34 -10.20
N SER A 77 24.73 -13.31 -11.39
CA SER A 77 25.24 -12.55 -12.56
C SER A 77 25.39 -11.07 -12.23
N TYR A 78 24.52 -10.56 -11.35
CA TYR A 78 24.69 -9.27 -10.69
C TYR A 78 24.54 -9.42 -9.18
N PRO A 79 25.61 -9.21 -8.40
CA PRO A 79 25.52 -9.31 -6.96
C PRO A 79 24.60 -8.23 -6.39
N LEU A 80 23.95 -8.53 -5.29
CA LEU A 80 23.04 -7.63 -4.57
C LEU A 80 23.84 -6.53 -3.86
N ILE A 81 24.15 -5.43 -4.53
CA ILE A 81 24.87 -4.28 -3.98
C ILE A 81 24.20 -2.97 -4.41
N GLU A 82 24.51 -1.89 -3.70
CA GLU A 82 24.09 -0.54 -4.09
C GLU A 82 24.82 -0.11 -5.36
N ARG A 83 24.06 0.40 -6.32
CA ARG A 83 24.58 0.95 -7.57
C ARG A 83 23.82 2.21 -7.93
N THR A 84 24.46 3.08 -8.70
CA THR A 84 23.72 4.12 -9.40
C THR A 84 22.80 3.48 -10.44
N ARG A 85 21.72 4.18 -10.80
CA ARG A 85 20.80 3.73 -11.85
C ARG A 85 21.53 3.42 -13.16
N GLN A 86 22.44 4.29 -13.56
CA GLN A 86 23.19 4.12 -14.80
C GLN A 86 24.06 2.85 -14.78
N GLU A 87 24.76 2.59 -13.67
CA GLU A 87 25.57 1.38 -13.51
C GLU A 87 24.70 0.11 -13.57
N PHE A 88 23.54 0.12 -12.92
CA PHE A 88 22.61 -1.01 -12.97
C PHE A 88 22.08 -1.24 -14.40
N LEU A 89 21.63 -0.19 -15.09
CA LEU A 89 21.12 -0.30 -16.46
C LEU A 89 22.19 -0.82 -17.43
N ASN A 90 23.42 -0.30 -17.33
CA ASN A 90 24.57 -0.78 -18.11
C ASN A 90 24.88 -2.25 -17.81
N SER A 91 24.79 -2.65 -16.55
CA SER A 91 24.97 -4.04 -16.12
C SER A 91 23.91 -4.94 -16.76
N VAL A 92 22.63 -4.58 -16.64
CA VAL A 92 21.54 -5.34 -17.29
C VAL A 92 21.81 -5.48 -18.80
N ASP A 93 22.25 -4.41 -19.46
CA ASP A 93 22.59 -4.44 -20.88
C ASP A 93 23.81 -5.29 -21.24
N ALA A 94 24.78 -5.40 -20.34
CA ALA A 94 26.01 -6.13 -20.59
C ALA A 94 25.90 -7.64 -20.32
N GLY A 95 25.01 -8.09 -19.44
CA GLY A 95 25.15 -9.45 -18.90
C GLY A 95 23.90 -10.20 -18.46
N ILE A 96 22.68 -9.66 -18.67
CA ILE A 96 21.50 -10.53 -18.73
C ILE A 96 21.38 -11.00 -20.17
N TYR A 97 21.85 -12.17 -20.54
CA TYR A 97 21.67 -12.67 -21.90
C TYR A 97 21.32 -14.14 -21.85
N TYR A 98 20.53 -14.54 -22.84
CA TYR A 98 20.20 -15.94 -23.00
C TYR A 98 21.48 -16.73 -23.32
N ILE A 99 21.81 -17.74 -22.51
CA ILE A 99 23.02 -18.57 -22.66
C ILE A 99 22.74 -20.00 -23.14
N ASN A 100 21.48 -20.34 -23.43
CA ASN A 100 21.10 -21.66 -23.95
C ASN A 100 21.61 -22.82 -23.10
N GLU A 101 21.39 -22.73 -21.79
CA GLU A 101 21.97 -23.69 -20.85
C GLU A 101 20.92 -24.71 -20.38
N GLY A 102 21.11 -25.97 -20.73
CA GLY A 102 20.62 -27.11 -19.95
C GLY A 102 19.15 -27.12 -19.49
N ILE A 103 18.97 -27.60 -18.25
CA ILE A 103 17.72 -28.04 -17.61
C ILE A 103 17.31 -27.02 -16.54
N THR A 104 16.02 -26.85 -16.28
CA THR A 104 15.51 -25.90 -15.28
C THR A 104 15.71 -26.40 -13.84
N ASN A 105 16.56 -25.75 -13.03
CA ASN A 105 16.69 -25.98 -11.57
C ASN A 105 16.27 -24.76 -10.75
N ILE A 106 14.97 -24.64 -10.49
CA ILE A 106 14.39 -23.51 -9.75
C ILE A 106 14.91 -23.47 -8.31
N SER A 107 15.05 -24.64 -7.67
CA SER A 107 15.49 -24.71 -6.26
C SER A 107 16.86 -24.06 -6.06
N LEU A 108 17.80 -24.33 -6.97
CA LEU A 108 19.14 -23.77 -6.95
C LEU A 108 19.15 -22.25 -7.21
N GLY A 109 18.30 -21.78 -8.12
CA GLY A 109 18.12 -20.34 -8.37
C GLY A 109 17.61 -19.60 -7.13
N LEU A 110 16.61 -20.15 -6.45
CA LEU A 110 16.01 -19.58 -5.23
C LEU A 110 17.00 -19.60 -4.05
N ASP A 111 17.72 -20.70 -3.83
CA ASP A 111 18.73 -20.79 -2.76
C ASP A 111 19.90 -19.83 -3.00
N THR A 112 20.28 -19.61 -4.27
CA THR A 112 21.30 -18.62 -4.63
C THR A 112 20.82 -17.19 -4.34
N ALA A 113 19.56 -16.88 -4.62
CA ALA A 113 18.98 -15.58 -4.29
C ALA A 113 18.94 -15.35 -2.77
N LEU A 114 18.54 -16.36 -2.00
CA LEU A 114 18.57 -16.30 -0.53
C LEU A 114 19.99 -16.05 0.00
N SER A 115 20.98 -16.70 -0.61
CA SER A 115 22.39 -16.54 -0.26
C SER A 115 22.92 -15.13 -0.54
N GLU A 116 22.40 -14.43 -1.55
CA GLU A 116 22.77 -13.02 -1.82
C GLU A 116 22.34 -12.11 -0.66
N PHE A 117 21.11 -12.27 -0.14
CA PHE A 117 20.66 -11.47 1.01
C PHE A 117 21.50 -11.75 2.27
N GLN A 118 21.77 -13.02 2.54
CA GLN A 118 22.57 -13.45 3.69
C GLN A 118 24.01 -12.93 3.60
N ARG A 119 24.63 -12.97 2.41
CA ARG A 119 25.99 -12.45 2.18
C ARG A 119 26.10 -10.95 2.46
N GLN A 120 25.04 -10.20 2.17
CA GLN A 120 24.98 -8.76 2.46
C GLN A 120 24.55 -8.45 3.90
N GLY A 121 24.27 -9.46 4.73
CA GLY A 121 23.79 -9.27 6.09
C GLY A 121 22.40 -8.65 6.18
N ILE A 122 21.60 -8.72 5.11
CA ILE A 122 20.24 -8.16 5.06
C ILE A 122 19.33 -9.06 5.87
N ALA A 123 18.68 -8.54 6.91
CA ALA A 123 17.78 -9.32 7.75
C ALA A 123 16.50 -9.75 7.00
N ALA A 124 15.92 -10.88 7.43
CA ALA A 124 14.63 -11.33 6.91
C ALA A 124 13.56 -10.24 7.09
N HIS A 125 12.72 -10.06 6.07
CA HIS A 125 11.66 -9.06 6.00
C HIS A 125 12.12 -7.58 6.00
N ASP A 126 13.42 -7.28 5.86
CA ASP A 126 13.93 -5.91 5.70
C ASP A 126 13.80 -5.41 4.24
N ASN A 127 12.55 -5.18 3.81
CA ASN A 127 12.18 -4.80 2.44
C ASN A 127 12.81 -5.71 1.38
N VAL A 128 12.89 -7.00 1.72
CA VAL A 128 13.44 -8.06 0.89
C VAL A 128 12.36 -8.52 -0.10
N MET A 129 12.70 -8.50 -1.38
CA MET A 129 11.83 -8.88 -2.49
C MET A 129 12.53 -9.89 -3.40
N VAL A 130 11.79 -10.91 -3.83
CA VAL A 130 12.25 -11.85 -4.87
C VAL A 130 11.23 -11.90 -6.01
N ILE A 131 11.72 -11.86 -7.24
CA ILE A 131 10.91 -12.09 -8.44
C ILE A 131 11.53 -13.24 -9.21
N LEU A 132 10.84 -14.39 -9.23
CA LEU A 132 11.18 -15.54 -10.07
C LEU A 132 10.59 -15.35 -11.47
N MET A 133 11.39 -15.56 -12.50
CA MET A 133 10.97 -15.55 -13.90
C MET A 133 11.34 -16.88 -14.55
N THR A 134 10.36 -17.67 -15.00
CA THR A 134 10.59 -19.01 -15.57
C THR A 134 9.53 -19.35 -16.61
N ASP A 135 9.89 -20.17 -17.60
CA ASP A 135 8.99 -20.69 -18.63
C ASP A 135 8.44 -22.08 -18.29
N GLY A 136 8.67 -22.62 -17.10
CA GLY A 136 8.27 -24.00 -16.82
C GLY A 136 8.44 -24.50 -15.39
N ILE A 137 8.37 -25.82 -15.27
CA ILE A 137 8.56 -26.58 -14.03
C ILE A 137 10.05 -26.85 -13.87
N SER A 138 10.53 -26.82 -12.63
CA SER A 138 11.84 -27.39 -12.33
C SER A 138 11.89 -28.84 -12.82
N THR A 139 12.84 -29.14 -13.68
CA THR A 139 13.06 -30.48 -14.25
C THR A 139 14.24 -31.17 -13.56
N LEU A 140 15.00 -30.43 -12.76
CA LEU A 140 15.98 -30.91 -11.80
C LEU A 140 15.54 -30.57 -10.37
N ASP A 141 15.85 -31.43 -9.40
CA ASP A 141 15.55 -31.26 -7.97
C ASP A 141 14.09 -30.84 -7.70
N ILE A 142 13.15 -31.48 -8.40
CA ILE A 142 11.72 -31.15 -8.36
C ILE A 142 11.20 -31.14 -6.91
N GLU A 143 11.58 -32.15 -6.13
CA GLU A 143 11.20 -32.29 -4.72
C GLU A 143 11.75 -31.17 -3.83
N GLN A 144 12.83 -30.49 -4.22
CA GLN A 144 13.43 -29.38 -3.49
C GLN A 144 12.88 -28.01 -3.90
N THR A 145 12.12 -27.94 -5.00
CA THR A 145 11.63 -26.68 -5.54
C THR A 145 10.64 -26.01 -4.59
N LYS A 146 9.68 -26.74 -4.04
CA LYS A 146 8.73 -26.20 -3.05
C LYS A 146 9.41 -25.85 -1.71
N PRO A 147 10.27 -26.70 -1.11
CA PRO A 147 11.06 -26.32 0.06
C PRO A 147 11.91 -25.06 -0.14
N ALA A 148 12.52 -24.86 -1.31
CA ALA A 148 13.29 -23.65 -1.61
C ALA A 148 12.40 -22.40 -1.69
N ALA A 149 11.24 -22.52 -2.34
CA ALA A 149 10.23 -21.45 -2.34
C ALA A 149 9.74 -21.11 -0.93
N ASP A 150 9.49 -22.11 -0.08
CA ASP A 150 9.09 -21.90 1.31
C ASP A 150 10.15 -21.16 2.12
N ARG A 151 11.43 -21.47 1.91
CA ARG A 151 12.54 -20.71 2.52
C ARG A 151 12.56 -19.25 2.06
N VAL A 152 12.35 -19.00 0.76
CA VAL A 152 12.29 -17.64 0.22
C VAL A 152 11.08 -16.89 0.79
N GLN A 153 9.89 -17.51 0.82
CA GLN A 153 8.69 -16.92 1.40
C GLN A 153 8.84 -16.55 2.87
N ALA A 154 9.49 -17.42 3.65
CA ALA A 154 9.75 -17.15 5.06
C ALA A 154 10.79 -16.03 5.30
N TYR A 155 11.53 -15.64 4.26
CA TYR A 155 12.59 -14.63 4.35
C TYR A 155 12.18 -13.27 3.77
N THR A 156 11.33 -13.26 2.74
CA THR A 156 10.96 -12.08 1.98
C THR A 156 9.67 -11.44 2.50
N LYS A 157 9.52 -10.13 2.30
CA LYS A 157 8.21 -9.47 2.42
C LYS A 157 7.33 -9.75 1.21
N PHE A 158 7.96 -9.97 0.06
CA PHE A 158 7.28 -10.19 -1.20
C PHE A 158 8.04 -11.21 -2.06
N PHE A 159 7.30 -12.19 -2.57
CA PHE A 159 7.79 -13.18 -3.50
C PHE A 159 6.77 -13.38 -4.63
N ALA A 160 7.18 -13.08 -5.86
CA ALA A 160 6.34 -13.27 -7.04
C ALA A 160 7.00 -14.16 -8.09
N GLY A 161 6.15 -14.75 -8.93
CA GLY A 161 6.52 -15.55 -10.08
C GLY A 161 5.95 -14.95 -11.36
N VAL A 162 6.78 -14.84 -12.39
CA VAL A 162 6.39 -14.33 -13.71
C VAL A 162 6.72 -15.38 -14.75
N GLY A 163 5.70 -15.86 -15.44
CA GLY A 163 5.86 -16.71 -16.60
C GLY A 163 6.62 -15.97 -17.71
N ILE A 164 7.55 -16.67 -18.35
CA ILE A 164 8.16 -16.21 -19.60
C ILE A 164 7.87 -17.22 -20.71
N ASN A 165 7.99 -16.80 -21.96
CA ASN A 165 7.62 -17.65 -23.10
C ASN A 165 8.72 -18.68 -23.37
N GLY A 166 8.33 -19.95 -23.38
CA GLY A 166 9.14 -21.02 -23.95
C GLY A 166 9.08 -21.04 -25.48
N ILE A 167 10.04 -21.72 -26.12
CA ILE A 167 10.15 -21.90 -27.57
C ILE A 167 8.89 -22.54 -28.18
N ASN A 168 8.15 -23.33 -27.40
CA ASN A 168 6.97 -24.04 -27.87
C ASN A 168 5.66 -23.23 -27.79
N GLY A 169 5.67 -22.03 -27.21
CA GLY A 169 4.53 -21.10 -27.18
C GLY A 169 3.25 -21.56 -26.43
N ASN A 170 3.17 -22.83 -26.04
CA ASN A 170 1.99 -23.46 -25.42
C ASN A 170 2.09 -23.56 -23.89
N ASP A 171 3.21 -23.17 -23.29
CA ASP A 171 3.49 -23.42 -21.87
C ASP A 171 2.90 -22.37 -20.92
N ILE A 172 2.36 -21.26 -21.43
CA ILE A 172 1.87 -20.13 -20.62
C ILE A 172 0.81 -20.56 -19.56
N ALA A 173 -0.10 -21.46 -19.91
CA ALA A 173 -1.13 -21.94 -19.00
C ALA A 173 -0.59 -22.93 -17.95
N ALA A 174 0.38 -23.78 -18.33
CA ALA A 174 1.05 -24.66 -17.38
C ALA A 174 1.93 -23.83 -16.41
N ASN A 175 2.60 -22.80 -16.92
CA ASN A 175 3.51 -21.95 -16.15
C ASN A 175 2.82 -21.27 -14.99
N ILE A 176 1.64 -20.70 -15.22
CA ILE A 176 0.92 -20.06 -14.12
C ILE A 176 0.49 -21.07 -13.05
N THR A 177 -0.07 -22.23 -13.41
CA THR A 177 -0.49 -23.21 -12.40
C THR A 177 0.69 -23.68 -11.54
N ASN A 178 1.87 -23.86 -12.15
CA ASN A 178 3.06 -24.25 -11.41
C ASN A 178 3.59 -23.13 -10.50
N LEU A 179 3.57 -21.89 -10.98
CA LEU A 179 3.91 -20.72 -10.17
C LEU A 179 2.92 -20.53 -9.01
N GLU A 180 1.62 -20.73 -9.24
CA GLU A 180 0.58 -20.66 -8.19
C GLU A 180 0.82 -21.71 -7.10
N ILE A 181 1.14 -22.95 -7.48
CA ILE A 181 1.48 -24.03 -6.54
C ILE A 181 2.75 -23.69 -5.77
N LEU A 182 3.77 -23.18 -6.46
CA LEU A 182 5.04 -22.83 -5.86
C LEU A 182 4.91 -21.70 -4.84
N LEU A 183 4.10 -20.69 -5.19
CA LEU A 183 3.87 -19.50 -4.38
C LEU A 183 2.75 -19.67 -3.34
N GLY A 184 1.93 -20.72 -3.44
CA GLY A 184 0.73 -20.89 -2.63
C GLY A 184 -0.29 -19.76 -2.78
N SER A 185 -0.20 -18.98 -3.86
CA SER A 185 -1.01 -17.77 -4.08
C SER A 185 -1.18 -17.48 -5.57
N THR A 186 -2.42 -17.22 -5.97
CA THR A 186 -2.78 -16.81 -7.34
C THR A 186 -2.47 -15.35 -7.63
N ASN A 187 -2.38 -14.51 -6.60
CA ASN A 187 -2.20 -13.06 -6.76
C ASN A 187 -0.73 -12.66 -6.96
N LEU A 188 0.19 -13.61 -6.82
CA LEU A 188 1.64 -13.41 -6.94
C LEU A 188 2.21 -14.16 -8.15
N ALA A 189 1.38 -14.91 -8.87
CA ALA A 189 1.73 -15.67 -10.06
C ALA A 189 1.18 -14.97 -11.32
N PHE A 190 2.06 -14.49 -12.19
CA PHE A 190 1.71 -13.81 -13.42
C PHE A 190 2.00 -14.72 -14.61
N ARG A 191 1.05 -14.86 -15.56
CA ARG A 191 1.19 -15.75 -16.74
C ARG A 191 2.33 -15.31 -17.66
N ASN A 192 2.51 -14.01 -17.81
CA ASN A 192 3.52 -13.44 -18.68
C ASN A 192 3.94 -12.05 -18.20
N ILE A 193 5.02 -11.52 -18.79
CA ILE A 193 5.53 -10.17 -18.50
C ILE A 193 4.45 -9.10 -18.72
N GLN A 194 3.61 -9.20 -19.76
CA GLN A 194 2.58 -8.18 -20.01
C GLN A 194 1.53 -8.14 -18.89
N GLN A 195 1.08 -9.31 -18.42
CA GLN A 195 0.19 -9.41 -17.27
C GLN A 195 0.90 -8.90 -16.03
N ALA A 196 2.15 -9.34 -15.79
CA ALA A 196 2.96 -8.86 -14.70
C ALA A 196 3.11 -7.34 -14.76
N GLU A 197 3.21 -6.69 -15.91
CA GLU A 197 3.29 -5.23 -16.03
C GLU A 197 1.96 -4.50 -15.85
N ASN A 198 0.86 -5.07 -16.35
CA ASN A 198 -0.48 -4.50 -16.24
C ASN A 198 -1.01 -4.63 -14.81
N GLU A 199 -0.90 -5.83 -14.26
CA GLU A 199 -1.23 -6.19 -12.89
C GLU A 199 -0.09 -5.86 -11.93
N ALA A 200 1.08 -5.43 -12.43
CA ALA A 200 2.09 -4.83 -11.57
C ALA A 200 1.55 -3.57 -10.94
N THR A 201 0.47 -2.92 -11.39
CA THR A 201 -0.20 -1.97 -10.50
C THR A 201 -0.46 -2.57 -9.11
N GLY A 202 -0.71 -3.88 -8.99
CA GLY A 202 -0.67 -4.72 -7.79
C GLY A 202 0.73 -5.09 -7.24
N ILE A 203 1.71 -5.51 -8.04
CA ILE A 203 3.12 -5.73 -7.58
C ILE A 203 3.67 -4.42 -6.99
N TRP A 204 3.54 -3.33 -7.75
CA TRP A 204 3.80 -1.95 -7.36
C TRP A 204 2.92 -1.53 -6.19
N GLN A 205 1.68 -1.97 -6.00
CA GLN A 205 0.87 -1.58 -4.84
C GLN A 205 1.25 -2.32 -3.57
N GLN A 206 1.66 -3.58 -3.66
CA GLN A 206 2.17 -4.35 -2.52
C GLN A 206 3.60 -3.97 -2.14
N THR A 207 4.38 -3.38 -3.07
CA THR A 207 5.70 -2.78 -2.75
C THR A 207 5.63 -1.26 -2.54
N ARG A 208 4.59 -0.59 -3.05
CA ARG A 208 4.05 0.70 -2.56
C ARG A 208 3.14 0.43 -1.36
N VAL A 209 3.64 -0.37 -0.43
CA VAL A 209 3.40 -0.01 0.96
C VAL A 209 3.87 1.40 1.12
N ILE A 210 2.91 2.29 1.10
CA ILE A 210 3.08 3.71 1.27
C ILE A 210 3.50 3.88 2.71
N TYR A 211 4.79 3.72 2.96
CA TYR A 211 5.48 4.77 3.65
C TYR A 211 5.76 5.82 2.59
N PRO A 212 5.07 6.96 2.62
CA PRO A 212 5.45 8.06 1.77
C PRO A 212 6.89 8.45 2.15
N CYS A 213 7.87 8.19 1.28
CA CYS A 213 9.16 8.85 1.36
C CYS A 213 8.93 10.35 1.11
N PRO A 214 9.48 11.22 1.96
CA PRO A 214 8.72 11.86 3.04
C PRO A 214 7.28 12.17 2.62
N VAL A 215 6.30 11.96 3.50
CA VAL A 215 4.94 12.46 3.27
C VAL A 215 5.09 13.93 2.89
N PRO A 216 4.69 14.35 1.67
CA PRO A 216 4.62 15.77 1.41
C PRO A 216 3.76 16.31 2.54
N ALA A 217 4.34 17.23 3.30
CA ALA A 217 3.82 17.70 4.57
C ALA A 217 2.29 17.63 4.59
N CYS A 218 1.71 16.74 5.40
CA CYS A 218 0.26 16.59 5.44
C CYS A 218 -0.34 17.98 5.60
N LYS A 219 -1.09 18.47 4.62
CA LYS A 219 -1.60 19.85 4.62
C LYS A 219 -2.83 20.02 5.52
N GLY A 220 -3.33 18.91 6.06
CA GLY A 220 -4.55 18.88 6.83
C GLY A 220 -5.09 17.47 7.01
N VAL A 221 -6.07 17.37 7.89
CA VAL A 221 -6.80 16.13 8.19
C VAL A 221 -8.30 16.38 8.00
N ILE A 222 -8.96 15.50 7.26
CA ILE A 222 -10.40 15.46 7.04
C ILE A 222 -10.97 14.35 7.90
N PHE A 223 -11.73 14.68 8.93
CA PHE A 223 -12.46 13.70 9.72
C PHE A 223 -13.85 13.52 9.14
N ILE A 224 -14.26 12.27 9.00
CA ILE A 224 -15.60 11.87 8.60
C ILE A 224 -16.15 10.98 9.70
N GLY A 225 -17.03 11.54 10.52
CA GLY A 225 -17.72 10.79 11.57
C GLY A 225 -19.13 10.41 11.14
N GLU A 226 -19.47 9.13 11.27
CA GLU A 226 -20.85 8.68 11.16
C GLU A 226 -21.61 8.99 12.45
N MET A 227 -22.79 9.61 12.34
CA MET A 227 -23.61 9.99 13.49
C MET A 227 -25.07 9.52 13.37
N THR A 228 -25.31 8.52 12.52
CA THR A 228 -26.64 7.93 12.27
C THR A 228 -27.20 7.25 13.52
N GLU A 229 -28.51 6.97 13.55
CA GLU A 229 -29.13 6.17 14.61
C GLU A 229 -28.60 4.74 14.72
N VAL A 230 -27.96 4.23 13.65
CA VAL A 230 -27.37 2.89 13.63
C VAL A 230 -26.26 2.79 14.68
N ILE A 231 -25.61 3.91 14.97
CA ILE A 231 -24.58 4.04 15.99
C ILE A 231 -25.23 4.37 17.33
N ALA A 232 -25.05 3.48 18.30
CA ALA A 232 -25.50 3.71 19.68
C ALA A 232 -24.96 5.03 20.22
N GLN A 233 -25.74 5.74 21.03
CA GLN A 233 -25.39 7.04 21.60
C GLN A 233 -23.97 7.11 22.18
N GLN A 234 -23.60 6.09 22.96
CA GLN A 234 -22.26 5.96 23.53
C GLN A 234 -21.18 5.98 22.44
N LYS A 235 -21.40 5.28 21.31
CA LYS A 235 -20.47 5.23 20.17
C LYS A 235 -20.32 6.57 19.44
N LYS A 236 -21.36 7.43 19.44
CA LYS A 236 -21.24 8.80 18.90
C LYS A 236 -20.31 9.66 19.75
N GLU A 237 -20.49 9.64 21.06
CA GLU A 237 -19.60 10.32 22.00
C GLU A 237 -18.16 9.82 21.85
N ILE A 238 -17.99 8.53 21.58
CA ILE A 238 -16.68 7.91 21.34
C ILE A 238 -16.01 8.48 20.08
N ILE A 239 -16.73 8.54 18.95
CA ILE A 239 -16.21 9.13 17.71
C ILE A 239 -15.75 10.56 17.95
N LEU A 240 -16.61 11.37 18.58
CA LEU A 240 -16.33 12.78 18.79
C LEU A 240 -15.14 12.98 19.75
N ASN A 241 -15.06 12.19 20.83
CA ASN A 241 -13.93 12.24 21.75
C ASN A 241 -12.62 11.75 21.13
N ALA A 242 -12.65 10.68 20.32
CA ALA A 242 -11.49 10.20 19.59
C ALA A 242 -11.00 11.26 18.58
N THR A 243 -11.93 11.85 17.83
CA THR A 243 -11.65 12.99 16.93
C THR A 243 -10.97 14.12 17.68
N LYS A 244 -11.52 14.53 18.84
CA LYS A 244 -10.99 15.61 19.66
C LYS A 244 -9.57 15.31 20.16
N ARG A 245 -9.31 14.08 20.61
CA ARG A 245 -7.97 13.64 21.06
C ARG A 245 -6.96 13.63 19.93
N ILE A 246 -7.33 13.08 18.77
CA ILE A 246 -6.49 13.08 17.57
C ILE A 246 -6.17 14.52 17.18
N ALA A 247 -7.18 15.38 17.11
CA ALA A 247 -6.99 16.79 16.78
C ALA A 247 -6.06 17.49 17.78
N ALA A 248 -6.25 17.31 19.09
CA ALA A 248 -5.37 17.87 20.12
C ALA A 248 -3.93 17.38 20.02
N TYR A 249 -3.74 16.09 19.69
CA TYR A 249 -2.43 15.52 19.45
C TYR A 249 -1.78 16.14 18.20
N LEU A 250 -2.50 16.29 17.09
CA LEU A 250 -2.03 16.97 15.87
C LEU A 250 -1.63 18.42 16.14
N ASN A 251 -2.40 19.15 16.96
CA ASN A 251 -2.08 20.52 17.32
C ASN A 251 -0.83 20.63 18.23
N SER A 252 -0.60 19.63 19.09
CA SER A 252 0.57 19.59 19.98
C SER A 252 1.81 19.03 19.29
N ASN A 253 1.63 18.23 18.25
CA ASN A 253 2.66 17.58 17.45
C ASN A 253 2.38 17.83 15.95
N PRO A 254 2.47 19.09 15.49
CA PRO A 254 2.11 19.42 14.11
C PRO A 254 2.97 18.68 13.09
N GLY A 255 4.17 18.21 13.47
CA GLY A 255 5.12 17.62 12.55
C GLY A 255 5.43 18.63 11.44
N SER A 256 5.09 18.27 10.21
CA SER A 256 5.20 19.13 9.03
C SER A 256 4.00 20.07 8.79
N MET A 257 2.94 19.98 9.61
CA MET A 257 1.76 20.83 9.47
C MET A 257 2.11 22.28 9.81
N THR A 258 1.90 23.20 8.87
CA THR A 258 2.03 24.63 9.10
C THR A 258 0.82 25.16 9.88
N THR A 259 0.94 26.30 10.55
CA THR A 259 -0.20 26.93 11.28
C THR A 259 -1.37 27.35 10.38
N THR A 260 -1.21 27.25 9.06
CA THR A 260 -2.26 27.45 8.05
C THR A 260 -2.93 26.16 7.60
N ASP A 261 -2.48 25.01 8.10
CA ASP A 261 -2.94 23.67 7.69
C ASP A 261 -4.26 23.31 8.36
N GLN A 262 -5.17 22.77 7.54
CA GLN A 262 -6.60 22.90 7.75
C GLN A 262 -7.18 21.61 8.32
N LEU A 263 -7.91 21.70 9.44
CA LEU A 263 -8.76 20.61 9.89
C LEU A 263 -10.13 20.76 9.22
N LEU A 264 -10.56 19.70 8.56
CA LEU A 264 -11.89 19.61 7.98
C LEU A 264 -12.70 18.60 8.79
N PHE A 265 -13.83 19.02 9.33
CA PHE A 265 -14.80 18.11 9.94
C PHE A 265 -16.00 17.95 9.01
N SER A 266 -16.34 16.71 8.67
CA SER A 266 -17.64 16.39 8.11
C SER A 266 -18.33 15.39 9.01
N ILE A 267 -19.58 15.69 9.33
CA ILE A 267 -20.47 14.74 9.98
C ILE A 267 -21.43 14.21 8.94
N ALA A 268 -21.49 12.90 8.83
CA ALA A 268 -22.57 12.24 8.15
C ALA A 268 -23.71 11.98 9.12
N THR A 269 -24.68 12.89 9.17
CA THR A 269 -26.02 12.61 9.70
C THR A 269 -26.99 12.50 8.54
N TYR A 270 -27.73 11.40 8.43
CA TYR A 270 -28.89 11.34 7.54
C TYR A 270 -30.17 11.48 8.37
N GLY A 271 -31.03 12.40 7.97
CA GLY A 271 -32.32 12.71 8.59
C GLY A 271 -32.79 14.09 8.15
N ASN A 272 -33.43 14.19 6.97
CA ASN A 272 -33.96 15.41 6.33
C ASN A 272 -33.02 16.64 6.17
N GLY A 273 -31.79 16.60 6.67
CA GLY A 273 -30.83 17.68 6.66
C GLY A 273 -29.75 17.48 5.60
N THR A 274 -29.46 18.54 4.86
CA THR A 274 -28.28 18.74 4.03
C THR A 274 -27.03 18.17 4.70
N LEU A 275 -26.21 17.40 3.98
CA LEU A 275 -24.83 17.14 4.43
C LEU A 275 -24.22 18.49 4.78
N GLN A 276 -23.76 18.67 6.01
CA GLN A 276 -23.04 19.89 6.36
C GLN A 276 -21.84 19.96 5.42
N PRO A 277 -21.72 21.01 4.58
CA PRO A 277 -20.61 21.12 3.66
C PRO A 277 -19.33 21.09 4.47
N ILE A 278 -18.35 20.34 4.00
CA ILE A 278 -17.07 20.23 4.67
C ILE A 278 -16.45 21.63 4.66
N LYS A 279 -16.30 22.23 5.84
CA LYS A 279 -15.76 23.59 6.00
C LYS A 279 -14.29 23.51 6.39
N LEU A 280 -13.49 24.36 5.75
CA LEU A 280 -12.13 24.66 6.18
C LEU A 280 -12.19 25.51 7.46
N GLN A 281 -11.59 25.05 8.55
CA GLN A 281 -11.65 25.73 9.84
C GLN A 281 -10.30 25.78 10.55
N THR A 282 -10.15 26.73 11.48
CA THR A 282 -9.01 26.74 12.40
C THR A 282 -9.17 25.64 13.46
N PHE A 283 -8.07 25.28 14.14
CA PHE A 283 -8.12 24.32 15.24
C PHE A 283 -9.09 24.73 16.36
N SER A 284 -9.14 26.04 16.66
CA SER A 284 -10.03 26.58 17.70
C SER A 284 -11.49 26.45 17.30
N ASP A 285 -11.83 26.79 16.07
CA ASP A 285 -13.21 26.68 15.56
C ASP A 285 -13.64 25.22 15.49
N PHE A 286 -12.74 24.35 15.01
CA PHE A 286 -12.96 22.90 14.97
C PHE A 286 -13.25 22.31 16.35
N ASN A 287 -12.50 22.70 17.38
CA ASN A 287 -12.74 22.24 18.75
C ASN A 287 -14.07 22.76 19.31
N ASN A 288 -14.42 24.02 19.02
CA ASN A 288 -15.70 24.59 19.44
C ASN A 288 -16.87 23.85 18.81
N ASP A 289 -16.76 23.53 17.51
CA ASP A 289 -17.76 22.73 16.79
C ASP A 289 -17.87 21.33 17.39
N LEU A 290 -16.75 20.65 17.69
CA LEU A 290 -16.76 19.35 18.36
C LEU A 290 -17.39 19.41 19.76
N ASP A 291 -17.10 20.45 20.54
CA ASP A 291 -17.70 20.63 21.87
C ASP A 291 -19.20 20.86 21.78
N TYR A 292 -19.65 21.64 20.80
CA TYR A 292 -21.08 21.78 20.52
C TYR A 292 -21.72 20.42 20.22
N LEU A 293 -21.11 19.62 19.36
CA LEU A 293 -21.63 18.31 18.96
C LEU A 293 -21.62 17.29 20.08
N ILE A 294 -20.58 17.26 20.91
CA ILE A 294 -20.51 16.38 22.09
C ILE A 294 -21.65 16.73 23.05
N ASN A 295 -21.86 18.03 23.30
CA ASN A 295 -22.94 18.49 24.17
C ASN A 295 -24.32 18.24 23.56
N ASP A 296 -24.48 18.43 22.25
CA ASP A 296 -25.73 18.19 21.52
C ASP A 296 -26.10 16.71 21.54
N VAL A 297 -25.14 15.82 21.24
CA VAL A 297 -25.29 14.38 21.38
C VAL A 297 -25.72 14.07 22.81
N ALA A 298 -24.97 14.49 23.83
CA ALA A 298 -25.30 14.21 25.24
C ALA A 298 -26.69 14.73 25.68
N ALA A 299 -27.14 15.87 25.16
CA ALA A 299 -28.41 16.50 25.55
C ALA A 299 -29.62 15.98 24.77
N ASN A 300 -29.47 15.78 23.45
CA ASN A 300 -30.53 15.42 22.53
C ASN A 300 -30.46 13.93 22.25
N ASN A 301 -31.07 13.15 23.15
CA ASN A 301 -31.26 11.69 23.06
C ASN A 301 -32.18 11.26 21.89
N GLN A 302 -32.31 12.09 20.85
CA GLN A 302 -33.18 11.88 19.71
C GLN A 302 -32.39 11.15 18.61
N PRO A 303 -32.74 9.89 18.30
CA PRO A 303 -32.18 9.21 17.14
C PRO A 303 -32.66 9.96 15.88
N ASN A 304 -31.73 10.58 15.16
CA ASN A 304 -32.01 10.98 13.79
C ASN A 304 -32.28 9.70 13.00
N ALA A 305 -33.57 9.43 12.74
CA ALA A 305 -34.00 8.30 11.93
C ALA A 305 -33.30 8.33 10.57
N GLY A 306 -32.49 7.31 10.25
CA GLY A 306 -31.61 7.37 9.11
C GLY A 306 -30.65 6.19 8.95
N GLN A 307 -30.58 5.69 7.72
CA GLN A 307 -29.54 4.77 7.26
C GLN A 307 -28.29 5.55 6.86
N THR A 308 -27.14 4.87 6.86
CA THR A 308 -25.85 5.45 6.47
C THR A 308 -25.70 5.40 4.95
N ASN A 309 -25.81 6.54 4.29
CA ASN A 309 -25.55 6.64 2.86
C ASN A 309 -24.06 6.91 2.59
N THR A 310 -23.24 5.86 2.72
CA THR A 310 -21.80 5.91 2.48
C THR A 310 -21.44 6.54 1.13
N SER A 311 -22.15 6.20 0.06
CA SER A 311 -21.92 6.78 -1.27
C SER A 311 -22.03 8.30 -1.27
N SER A 312 -23.04 8.89 -0.64
CA SER A 312 -23.19 10.37 -0.59
C SER A 312 -22.09 11.04 0.22
N ILE A 313 -21.61 10.41 1.29
CA ILE A 313 -20.50 10.90 2.09
C ILE A 313 -19.21 10.93 1.26
N LEU A 314 -18.93 9.83 0.57
CA LEU A 314 -17.74 9.69 -0.26
C LEU A 314 -17.80 10.61 -1.51
N ASP A 315 -18.99 10.84 -2.09
CA ASP A 315 -19.15 11.78 -3.21
C ASP A 315 -18.93 13.23 -2.74
N ASN A 316 -19.41 13.59 -1.54
CA ASN A 316 -19.11 14.91 -0.95
C ASN A 316 -17.61 15.06 -0.67
N LEU A 317 -16.98 14.06 -0.08
CA LEU A 317 -15.53 14.03 0.11
C LEU A 317 -14.79 14.24 -1.21
N TYR A 318 -15.15 13.48 -2.26
CA TYR A 318 -14.56 13.61 -3.58
C TYR A 318 -14.71 15.05 -4.12
N ASN A 319 -15.91 15.63 -4.02
CA ASN A 319 -16.17 16.99 -4.47
C ASN A 319 -15.33 18.02 -3.70
N VAL A 320 -15.20 17.86 -2.38
CA VAL A 320 -14.39 18.76 -1.54
C VAL A 320 -12.91 18.65 -1.86
N VAL A 321 -12.40 17.42 -1.99
CA VAL A 321 -11.00 17.16 -2.32
C VAL A 321 -10.65 17.73 -3.70
N THR A 322 -11.52 17.51 -4.70
CA THR A 322 -11.27 17.96 -6.07
C THR A 322 -11.49 19.46 -6.24
N THR A 323 -12.57 20.03 -5.70
CA THR A 323 -12.88 21.47 -5.84
C THR A 323 -11.84 22.34 -5.17
N ASN A 324 -11.36 21.95 -3.98
CA ASN A 324 -10.37 22.71 -3.23
C ASN A 324 -8.92 22.29 -3.53
N GLN A 325 -8.71 21.37 -4.49
CA GLN A 325 -7.39 20.85 -4.86
C GLN A 325 -6.58 20.36 -3.63
N LEU A 326 -7.24 19.61 -2.75
CA LEU A 326 -6.69 19.12 -1.48
C LEU A 326 -5.68 17.98 -1.72
N ASN A 327 -4.51 18.36 -2.22
CA ASN A 327 -3.39 17.44 -2.40
C ASN A 327 -2.74 17.18 -1.03
N ASN A 328 -2.52 15.91 -0.67
CA ASN A 328 -1.83 15.48 0.56
C ASN A 328 -2.61 15.74 1.86
N TYR A 329 -3.92 15.49 1.82
CA TYR A 329 -4.75 15.45 3.03
C TYR A 329 -4.92 14.02 3.51
N LEU A 330 -4.91 13.84 4.83
CA LEU A 330 -5.29 12.60 5.49
C LEU A 330 -6.80 12.60 5.71
N VAL A 331 -7.53 11.61 5.21
CA VAL A 331 -8.96 11.44 5.49
C VAL A 331 -9.13 10.34 6.53
N LEU A 332 -9.74 10.63 7.67
CA LEU A 332 -10.06 9.66 8.72
C LEU A 332 -11.58 9.42 8.73
N PHE A 333 -11.99 8.28 8.17
CA PHE A 333 -13.37 7.83 8.22
C PHE A 333 -13.60 7.01 9.50
N MET A 334 -14.59 7.37 10.31
CA MET A 334 -14.96 6.71 11.56
C MET A 334 -16.46 6.42 11.54
N GLY A 335 -16.85 5.15 11.41
CA GLY A 335 -18.27 4.78 11.38
C GLY A 335 -18.58 3.30 11.53
N GLU A 336 -19.85 2.96 11.36
CA GLU A 336 -20.41 1.60 11.36
C GLU A 336 -21.13 1.34 10.04
N THR A 337 -20.48 0.67 9.09
CA THR A 337 -20.98 0.60 7.70
C THR A 337 -21.87 -0.62 7.43
N GLU A 338 -22.51 -1.19 8.45
CA GLU A 338 -23.28 -2.45 8.31
C GLU A 338 -24.49 -2.33 7.36
N LYS A 339 -24.92 -1.11 7.00
CA LYS A 339 -26.07 -0.87 6.12
C LYS A 339 -25.75 0.08 4.96
N ILE A 340 -24.90 -0.38 4.04
CA ILE A 340 -24.71 0.28 2.73
C ILE A 340 -25.98 0.07 1.90
N LEU A 341 -26.68 1.15 1.56
CA LEU A 341 -27.94 1.08 0.80
C LEU A 341 -27.76 0.67 -0.67
N ASP A 342 -26.64 1.09 -1.27
CA ASP A 342 -26.32 0.81 -2.66
C ASP A 342 -24.84 0.48 -2.77
N ILE A 343 -24.53 -0.82 -2.82
CA ILE A 343 -23.17 -1.32 -2.87
C ILE A 343 -22.48 -0.92 -4.17
N GLN A 344 -23.19 -0.91 -5.30
CA GLN A 344 -22.63 -0.59 -6.61
C GLN A 344 -22.29 0.90 -6.72
N LEU A 345 -23.18 1.76 -6.23
CA LEU A 345 -22.92 3.20 -6.16
C LEU A 345 -21.75 3.50 -5.22
N THR A 346 -21.67 2.78 -4.09
CA THR A 346 -20.57 2.96 -3.14
C THR A 346 -19.24 2.50 -3.73
N GLU A 347 -19.17 1.36 -4.43
CA GLU A 347 -17.95 0.91 -5.14
C GLU A 347 -17.49 1.94 -6.19
N ALA A 348 -18.43 2.48 -6.99
CA ALA A 348 -18.10 3.49 -7.98
C ALA A 348 -17.51 4.74 -7.31
N THR A 349 -18.09 5.20 -6.21
CA THR A 349 -17.63 6.38 -5.49
C THR A 349 -16.34 6.14 -4.73
N VAL A 350 -16.11 4.94 -4.19
CA VAL A 350 -14.83 4.50 -3.63
C VAL A 350 -13.72 4.67 -4.65
N LYS A 351 -13.91 4.17 -5.87
CA LYS A 351 -12.92 4.28 -6.95
C LYS A 351 -12.65 5.73 -7.33
N LYS A 352 -13.66 6.61 -7.30
CA LYS A 352 -13.47 8.05 -7.49
C LYS A 352 -12.58 8.64 -6.40
N VAL A 353 -12.86 8.39 -5.12
CA VAL A 353 -12.05 8.91 -4.01
C VAL A 353 -10.63 8.35 -4.05
N ALA A 354 -10.48 7.04 -4.31
CA ALA A 354 -9.18 6.38 -4.43
C ALA A 354 -8.31 6.93 -5.58
N SER A 355 -8.94 7.48 -6.63
CA SER A 355 -8.25 8.17 -7.73
C SER A 355 -7.74 9.57 -7.37
N THR A 356 -8.15 10.12 -6.23
CA THR A 356 -7.66 11.43 -5.75
C THR A 356 -6.28 11.31 -5.10
N PRO A 357 -5.52 12.41 -5.00
CA PRO A 357 -4.25 12.44 -4.28
C PRO A 357 -4.40 12.45 -2.75
N ALA A 358 -5.63 12.43 -2.20
CA ALA A 358 -5.85 12.31 -0.77
C ALA A 358 -5.50 10.89 -0.28
N GLN A 359 -4.97 10.79 0.94
CA GLN A 359 -4.72 9.51 1.59
C GLN A 359 -5.92 9.20 2.49
N VAL A 360 -6.63 8.10 2.21
CA VAL A 360 -7.82 7.72 2.97
C VAL A 360 -7.49 6.61 3.96
N PHE A 361 -7.91 6.84 5.20
CA PHE A 361 -7.79 5.97 6.33
C PHE A 361 -9.18 5.69 6.86
N VAL A 362 -9.46 4.42 7.07
CA VAL A 362 -10.75 3.96 7.54
C VAL A 362 -10.51 3.35 8.91
N LEU A 363 -11.12 3.96 9.91
CA LEU A 363 -11.14 3.52 11.28
C LEU A 363 -12.51 2.92 11.53
N ASP A 364 -12.52 1.60 11.52
CA ASP A 364 -13.69 0.83 11.87
C ASP A 364 -13.98 0.91 13.37
N MET A 365 -15.24 1.11 13.74
CA MET A 365 -15.70 1.03 15.13
C MET A 365 -16.82 0.02 15.33
N THR A 366 -17.11 -0.83 14.35
CA THR A 366 -18.06 -1.92 14.53
C THR A 366 -17.51 -2.95 15.52
N VAL A 367 -18.39 -3.45 16.37
CA VAL A 367 -18.12 -4.59 17.26
C VAL A 367 -18.42 -5.94 16.58
N GLY A 368 -18.48 -5.94 15.25
CA GLY A 368 -18.87 -7.06 14.40
C GLY A 368 -18.12 -7.05 13.07
N PHE A 369 -18.05 -8.21 12.41
CA PHE A 369 -17.41 -8.34 11.10
C PHE A 369 -18.08 -7.46 10.06
N TRP A 370 -17.29 -6.72 9.29
CA TRP A 370 -17.76 -6.00 8.12
C TRP A 370 -18.36 -6.99 7.14
N THR A 371 -19.66 -6.88 6.89
CA THR A 371 -20.31 -7.65 5.83
C THR A 371 -19.76 -7.29 4.44
N ASN A 372 -19.12 -6.11 4.30
CA ASN A 372 -18.54 -5.60 3.05
C ASN A 372 -17.09 -5.09 3.19
N ASP A 373 -16.26 -5.77 4.00
CA ASP A 373 -14.82 -5.43 4.23
C ASP A 373 -14.04 -5.18 2.91
N TYR A 374 -14.38 -5.93 1.86
CA TYR A 374 -13.74 -5.82 0.55
C TYR A 374 -13.87 -4.42 -0.09
N LEU A 375 -14.93 -3.68 0.20
CA LEU A 375 -15.25 -2.43 -0.47
C LEU A 375 -14.38 -1.27 0.01
N PHE A 376 -14.00 -1.28 1.29
CA PHE A 376 -13.11 -0.26 1.86
C PHE A 376 -11.63 -0.66 1.82
N LYS A 377 -11.31 -1.93 1.58
CA LYS A 377 -9.95 -2.33 1.18
C LYS A 377 -9.49 -1.65 -0.11
N GLU A 378 -10.41 -1.26 -1.00
CA GLU A 378 -10.08 -0.44 -2.16
C GLU A 378 -9.82 1.04 -1.80
N LEU A 379 -10.36 1.54 -0.67
CA LEU A 379 -10.12 2.90 -0.16
C LEU A 379 -8.83 3.00 0.65
N VAL A 380 -8.60 2.03 1.53
CA VAL A 380 -7.42 1.97 2.39
C VAL A 380 -6.26 1.42 1.57
N ARG A 381 -5.18 2.17 1.44
CA ARG A 381 -3.99 1.68 0.74
C ARG A 381 -3.27 0.61 1.59
N ASN A 382 -3.72 -0.63 1.42
CA ASN A 382 -3.24 -1.99 1.71
C ASN A 382 -2.22 -2.35 2.82
N ASP A 383 -1.63 -1.43 3.58
CA ASP A 383 -0.59 -1.79 4.56
C ASP A 383 -0.87 -1.43 6.00
N LEU A 384 -2.06 -0.89 6.24
CA LEU A 384 -2.61 -0.79 7.58
C LEU A 384 -3.74 -1.81 7.68
N ASN A 385 -3.35 -3.09 7.54
CA ASN A 385 -4.23 -4.20 7.90
C ASN A 385 -4.74 -3.97 9.32
N ASN A 386 -6.04 -3.69 9.40
CA ASN A 386 -6.92 -3.84 10.55
C ASN A 386 -6.40 -3.26 11.88
N ILE A 387 -6.93 -2.09 12.26
CA ILE A 387 -7.18 -1.86 13.70
C ILE A 387 -8.28 -2.86 14.10
N HIS A 388 -7.90 -4.11 14.37
CA HIS A 388 -8.82 -5.25 14.48
C HIS A 388 -9.80 -5.18 15.67
N ASN A 389 -11.04 -5.61 15.37
CA ASN A 389 -12.03 -6.40 16.10
C ASN A 389 -12.13 -6.26 17.63
N TYR A 390 -13.15 -5.53 18.07
CA TYR A 390 -13.85 -5.86 19.30
C TYR A 390 -14.64 -7.16 19.07
N THR A 391 -14.37 -8.21 19.83
CA THR A 391 -15.28 -9.36 19.86
C THR A 391 -16.44 -9.03 20.80
N SER A 392 -17.66 -9.37 20.39
CA SER A 392 -18.88 -9.13 21.15
C SER A 392 -18.87 -9.91 22.48
N GLY A 393 -18.26 -9.34 23.52
CA GLY A 393 -18.16 -9.97 24.83
C GLY A 393 -17.47 -9.17 25.94
N GLU A 394 -16.65 -8.16 25.62
CA GLU A 394 -15.92 -7.40 26.65
C GLU A 394 -16.78 -6.25 27.22
N ALA A 395 -16.72 -6.06 28.54
CA ALA A 395 -17.59 -5.15 29.28
C ALA A 395 -17.22 -3.66 29.05
N ALA A 396 -18.16 -2.75 29.35
CA ALA A 396 -18.01 -1.30 29.22
C ALA A 396 -16.75 -0.68 29.88
N ALA A 397 -16.07 -1.40 30.79
CA ALA A 397 -14.80 -0.99 31.38
C ALA A 397 -13.61 -1.04 30.40
N ASP A 398 -13.67 -1.84 29.34
CA ASP A 398 -12.60 -1.96 28.33
C ASP A 398 -12.67 -0.91 27.21
N LEU A 399 -13.81 -0.22 27.09
CA LEU A 399 -13.98 0.86 26.13
C LEU A 399 -12.95 2.00 26.36
N ALA A 400 -12.76 2.46 27.61
CA ALA A 400 -11.81 3.55 27.93
C ALA A 400 -10.34 3.19 27.61
N ASN A 401 -9.97 1.92 27.82
CA ASN A 401 -8.65 1.39 27.45
C ASN A 401 -8.51 1.26 25.93
N TYR A 402 -9.55 0.79 25.24
CA TYR A 402 -9.61 0.76 23.78
C TYR A 402 -9.35 2.15 23.18
N TYR A 403 -9.90 3.23 23.75
CA TYR A 403 -9.70 4.60 23.23
C TYR A 403 -8.31 5.16 23.45
N THR A 404 -7.72 4.85 24.61
CA THR A 404 -6.33 5.19 24.88
C THR A 404 -5.44 4.43 23.89
N ASN A 405 -5.73 3.16 23.63
CA ASN A 405 -5.03 2.36 22.64
C ASN A 405 -5.25 2.86 21.20
N LEU A 406 -6.44 3.32 20.84
CA LEU A 406 -6.75 3.86 19.51
C LEU A 406 -6.02 5.17 19.26
N SER A 407 -6.08 6.11 20.21
CA SER A 407 -5.36 7.37 20.14
C SER A 407 -3.84 7.15 20.15
N ASN A 408 -3.35 6.21 20.97
CA ASN A 408 -1.92 5.87 21.01
C ASN A 408 -1.47 5.15 19.74
N ARG A 409 -2.32 4.31 19.14
CA ARG A 409 -2.05 3.67 17.85
C ARG A 409 -2.06 4.69 16.73
N PHE A 410 -3.04 5.61 16.73
CA PHE A 410 -3.04 6.74 15.80
C PHE A 410 -1.75 7.55 15.98
N ALA A 411 -1.35 7.89 17.21
CA ALA A 411 -0.10 8.58 17.48
C ALA A 411 1.11 7.79 16.97
N GLN A 412 1.19 6.48 17.20
CA GLN A 412 2.27 5.63 16.67
C GLN A 412 2.28 5.57 15.14
N ILE A 413 1.11 5.55 14.51
CA ILE A 413 0.95 5.55 13.05
C ILE A 413 1.33 6.94 12.50
N TRP A 414 0.89 8.00 13.18
CA TRP A 414 1.17 9.39 12.84
C TRP A 414 2.64 9.72 13.03
N ASP A 415 3.28 9.36 14.15
CA ASP A 415 4.72 9.51 14.38
C ASP A 415 5.55 8.75 13.33
N LYS A 416 5.04 7.64 12.80
CA LYS A 416 5.65 6.89 11.68
C LYS A 416 5.38 7.53 10.32
N MET A 417 4.38 8.40 10.21
CA MET A 417 4.03 9.15 9.02
C MET A 417 4.69 10.52 9.01
N THR A 418 4.71 11.26 10.12
CA THR A 418 5.40 12.52 10.23
C THR A 418 6.88 12.24 10.30
N CYS A 419 7.56 12.71 9.26
CA CYS A 419 9.00 12.87 9.18
C CYS A 419 9.58 13.20 10.55
N SER A 420 10.38 12.30 11.10
CA SER A 420 11.49 12.76 11.93
C SER A 420 12.30 13.71 11.04
N GLU A 421 12.47 14.96 11.46
CA GLU A 421 13.53 15.77 10.86
C GLU A 421 14.85 15.00 10.98
N PRO A 422 15.74 15.08 9.97
CA PRO A 422 17.02 14.39 9.99
C PRO A 422 17.90 14.76 11.19
#